data_AF-A0A932RH19-F1
#
_entry.id   AF-A0A932RH19-F1
#
_cell.length_a   1.000
_cell.length_b   1.000
_cell.length_c   1.000
_cell.angle_alpha   90.00
_cell.angle_beta   90.00
_cell.angle_gamma   90.00
#
_symmetry.space_group_name_H-M   'P 1'
#
loop_
_entity.id
_entity.type
_entity.pdbx_description
1 polymer ?
#
loop_
_entity_poly.entity_id
_entity_poly.type
_entity_poly.pdbx_seq_one_letter_code
_entity_poly.pdbx_strand_id
1 'polypeptide(L)'
;GFLLFVPGVLFFLRKGIDRERGLLLIWILASLVFLTALRYKLARYALPYLPAVALITVTGLYEMPGKRLRNIFLMAVMALLVVQYYALGFTAFRRPHLGSVGLFQPEQIEFFPTHPRQQDWKLEEMLAEITAGFQRAPAQKKVVLGCNHPIYNGNTFTYLSNARNLGIRFIGAEYALDSVQAATDATTSYILLVEAALSFFDGNRARALEAVERVRTQPSQFKRLISFDVPDGERITLYGKP
;
A
#
# COMPACT_ATOMS: atom_id res chain seq x y z
N GLY A 1 1.13 11.82 -19.03
CA GLY A 1 1.24 13.09 -18.28
C GLY A 1 2.47 13.88 -18.68
N PHE A 2 3.66 13.31 -18.51
CA PHE A 2 4.94 14.05 -18.58
C PHE A 2 5.34 14.63 -19.95
N LEU A 3 4.88 14.07 -21.06
CA LEU A 3 5.18 14.59 -22.41
C LEU A 3 4.69 16.04 -22.62
N LEU A 4 3.66 16.45 -21.87
CA LEU A 4 3.07 17.80 -21.96
C LEU A 4 3.60 18.74 -20.88
N PHE A 5 4.23 18.20 -19.83
CA PHE A 5 4.93 18.99 -18.82
C PHE A 5 6.17 19.67 -19.40
N VAL A 6 6.95 18.96 -20.23
CA VAL A 6 8.16 19.50 -20.88
C VAL A 6 7.88 20.79 -21.67
N PRO A 7 6.94 20.82 -22.63
CA PRO A 7 6.62 22.07 -23.33
C PRO A 7 6.05 23.12 -22.38
N GLY A 8 5.23 22.74 -21.39
CA GLY A 8 4.74 23.64 -20.35
C GLY A 8 5.88 24.35 -19.61
N VAL A 9 6.88 23.60 -19.12
CA VAL A 9 8.06 24.15 -18.44
C VAL A 9 8.88 25.04 -19.37
N LEU A 10 9.09 24.63 -20.64
CA LEU A 10 9.86 25.42 -21.61
C LEU A 10 9.23 26.80 -21.85
N PHE A 11 7.90 26.86 -22.04
CA PHE A 11 7.21 28.14 -22.21
C PHE A 11 7.11 28.92 -20.91
N PHE A 12 6.92 28.23 -19.78
CA PHE A 12 6.92 28.84 -18.45
C PHE A 12 8.24 29.56 -18.15
N LEU A 13 9.39 28.99 -18.51
CA LEU A 13 10.70 29.61 -18.28
C LEU A 13 11.05 30.72 -19.28
N ARG A 14 10.36 30.78 -20.43
CA ARG A 14 10.70 31.71 -21.54
C ARG A 14 10.63 33.19 -21.15
N LYS A 15 9.70 33.58 -20.27
CA LYS A 15 9.55 34.98 -19.82
C LYS A 15 10.37 35.32 -18.56
N GLY A 16 11.26 34.42 -18.13
CA GLY A 16 12.04 34.59 -16.90
C GLY A 16 11.31 34.13 -15.64
N ILE A 17 12.02 34.21 -14.52
CA ILE A 17 11.55 33.74 -13.21
C ILE A 17 11.22 34.96 -12.36
N ASP A 18 9.93 35.27 -12.25
CA ASP A 18 9.41 36.21 -11.25
C ASP A 18 9.22 35.51 -9.88
N ARG A 19 8.78 36.25 -8.88
CA ARG A 19 8.58 35.73 -7.52
C ARG A 19 7.59 34.56 -7.49
N GLU A 20 6.49 34.65 -8.23
CA GLU A 20 5.42 33.63 -8.24
C GLU A 20 5.91 32.34 -8.91
N ARG A 21 6.60 32.48 -10.05
CA ARG A 21 7.20 31.37 -10.77
C ARG A 21 8.31 30.70 -9.97
N GLY A 22 9.11 31.51 -9.28
CA GLY A 22 10.14 31.03 -8.36
C GLY A 22 9.54 30.18 -7.23
N LEU A 23 8.42 30.60 -6.64
CA LEU A 23 7.72 29.82 -5.61
C LEU A 23 7.24 28.46 -6.14
N LEU A 24 6.69 28.41 -7.36
CA LEU A 24 6.26 27.13 -7.97
C LEU A 24 7.44 26.19 -8.22
N LEU A 25 8.57 26.71 -8.67
CA LEU A 25 9.80 25.93 -8.88
C LEU A 25 10.36 25.42 -7.55
N ILE A 26 10.42 26.28 -6.53
CA ILE A 26 10.87 25.90 -5.17
C ILE A 26 9.96 24.83 -4.60
N TRP A 27 8.64 24.90 -4.80
CA TRP A 27 7.70 23.89 -4.32
C TRP A 27 8.00 22.51 -4.93
N ILE A 28 8.18 22.44 -6.26
CA ILE A 28 8.57 21.19 -6.92
C ILE A 28 9.93 20.72 -6.40
N LEU A 29 10.93 21.60 -6.36
CA LEU A 29 12.29 21.25 -5.98
C LEU A 29 12.37 20.74 -4.53
N ALA A 30 11.70 21.43 -3.59
CA ALA A 30 11.65 21.02 -2.19
C ALA A 30 10.98 19.64 -2.04
N SER A 31 9.91 19.39 -2.79
CA SER A 31 9.23 18.09 -2.79
C SER A 31 10.13 17.00 -3.36
N LEU A 32 10.88 17.29 -4.43
CA LEU A 32 11.84 16.35 -5.02
C LEU A 32 12.99 16.05 -4.06
N VAL A 33 13.57 17.07 -3.42
CA VAL A 33 14.63 16.89 -2.40
C VAL A 33 14.13 16.01 -1.26
N PHE A 34 12.93 16.28 -0.74
CA PHE A 34 12.31 15.48 0.30
C PHE A 34 12.11 14.02 -0.15
N LEU A 35 11.60 13.79 -1.36
CA LEU A 35 11.41 12.45 -1.93
C LEU A 35 12.72 11.71 -2.17
N THR A 36 13.79 12.41 -2.53
CA THR A 36 15.12 11.80 -2.68
C THR A 36 15.73 11.38 -1.35
N ALA A 37 15.42 12.09 -0.26
CA ALA A 37 15.91 11.78 1.08
C ALA A 37 15.17 10.58 1.73
N LEU A 38 13.95 10.28 1.28
CA LEU A 38 13.18 9.15 1.81
C LEU A 38 13.72 7.81 1.29
N ARG A 39 13.99 6.89 2.22
CA ARG A 39 14.40 5.50 1.90
C ARG A 39 13.28 4.70 1.25
N TYR A 40 12.02 4.93 1.65
CA TYR A 40 10.84 4.28 1.08
C TYR A 40 10.10 5.27 0.19
N LYS A 41 9.99 4.96 -1.11
CA LYS A 41 9.40 5.85 -2.12
C LYS A 41 8.07 5.30 -2.60
N LEU A 42 6.99 5.72 -1.95
CA LEU A 42 5.64 5.34 -2.37
C LEU A 42 5.08 6.41 -3.30
N ALA A 43 4.38 5.98 -4.34
CA ALA A 43 3.82 6.89 -5.35
C ALA A 43 2.87 7.96 -4.76
N ARG A 44 2.22 7.67 -3.61
CA ARG A 44 1.41 8.65 -2.88
C ARG A 44 2.19 9.86 -2.38
N TYR A 45 3.51 9.74 -2.22
CA TYR A 45 4.37 10.86 -1.82
C TYR A 45 4.58 11.86 -2.95
N ALA A 46 4.17 11.53 -4.19
CA ALA A 46 4.15 12.47 -5.29
C ALA A 46 3.00 13.48 -5.24
N LEU A 47 1.92 13.17 -4.49
CA LEU A 47 0.71 14.00 -4.43
C LEU A 47 0.98 15.49 -4.09
N PRO A 48 1.90 15.84 -3.17
CA PRO A 48 2.12 17.23 -2.78
C PRO A 48 2.68 18.14 -3.88
N TYR A 49 3.40 17.60 -4.89
CA TYR A 49 3.99 18.44 -5.96
C TYR A 49 3.14 18.48 -7.23
N LEU A 50 2.11 17.64 -7.35
CA LEU A 50 1.20 17.62 -8.51
C LEU A 50 0.51 18.97 -8.76
N PRO A 51 0.04 19.73 -7.75
CA PRO A 51 -0.56 21.04 -7.99
C PRO A 51 0.43 22.02 -8.65
N ALA A 52 1.68 22.05 -8.19
CA ALA A 52 2.70 22.91 -8.77
C ALA A 52 3.01 22.52 -10.23
N VAL A 53 3.10 21.22 -10.51
CA VAL A 53 3.26 20.69 -11.88
C VAL A 53 2.09 21.11 -12.77
N ALA A 54 0.85 21.03 -12.28
CA ALA A 54 -0.34 21.44 -13.01
C ALA A 54 -0.32 22.95 -13.30
N LEU A 55 -0.01 23.80 -12.30
CA LEU A 55 0.08 25.24 -12.45
C LEU A 55 1.15 25.65 -13.47
N ILE A 56 2.35 25.08 -13.39
CA ILE A 56 3.42 25.34 -14.35
C ILE A 56 2.99 24.93 -15.76
N THR A 57 2.36 23.76 -15.90
CA THR A 57 1.89 23.26 -17.20
C THR A 57 0.84 24.21 -17.80
N VAL A 58 -0.16 24.62 -17.02
CA VAL A 58 -1.23 25.52 -17.48
C VAL A 58 -0.68 26.89 -17.85
N THR A 59 0.14 27.49 -16.98
CA THR A 59 0.77 28.79 -17.23
C THR A 59 1.64 28.74 -18.48
N GLY A 60 2.48 27.70 -18.64
CA GLY A 60 3.31 27.51 -19.83
C GLY A 60 2.49 27.36 -21.11
N LEU A 61 1.43 26.54 -21.10
CA LEU A 61 0.55 26.38 -22.26
C LEU A 61 -0.21 27.67 -22.59
N TYR A 62 -0.57 28.48 -21.60
CA TYR A 62 -1.24 29.76 -21.82
C TYR A 62 -0.34 30.77 -22.55
N GLU A 63 0.97 30.70 -22.28
CA GLU A 63 1.98 31.55 -22.91
C GLU A 63 2.45 31.06 -24.29
N MET A 64 1.93 29.93 -24.76
CA MET A 64 2.26 29.38 -26.07
C MET A 64 1.80 30.32 -27.21
N PRO A 65 2.69 30.71 -28.14
CA PRO A 65 2.31 31.55 -29.26
C PRO A 65 1.47 30.74 -30.25
N GLY A 66 0.18 31.08 -30.35
CA GLY A 66 -0.75 30.49 -31.31
C GLY A 66 -1.95 29.79 -30.66
N LYS A 67 -3.14 30.39 -30.82
CA LYS A 67 -4.40 29.87 -30.25
C LYS A 67 -4.72 28.44 -30.70
N ARG A 68 -4.41 28.10 -31.96
CA ARG A 68 -4.64 26.75 -32.52
C ARG A 68 -3.77 25.70 -31.83
N LEU A 69 -2.47 25.94 -31.73
CA LEU A 69 -1.53 25.02 -31.10
C LEU A 69 -1.85 24.83 -29.62
N ARG A 70 -2.12 25.94 -28.91
CA ARG A 70 -2.58 25.90 -27.51
C ARG A 70 -3.81 24.99 -27.33
N ASN A 71 -4.83 25.15 -28.17
CA ASN A 71 -6.05 24.35 -28.06
C ASN A 71 -5.80 22.86 -28.34
N ILE A 72 -4.94 22.53 -29.31
CA ILE A 72 -4.53 21.14 -29.57
C ILE A 72 -3.86 20.53 -28.34
N PHE A 73 -2.92 21.26 -27.72
CA PHE A 73 -2.24 20.80 -26.51
C PHE A 73 -3.22 20.62 -25.34
N LEU A 74 -4.13 21.57 -25.11
CA LEU A 74 -5.15 21.46 -24.06
C LEU A 74 -6.07 20.26 -24.28
N MET A 75 -6.53 20.02 -25.50
CA MET A 75 -7.34 18.84 -25.83
C MET A 75 -6.55 17.54 -25.60
N ALA A 76 -5.27 17.50 -25.96
CA ALA A 76 -4.41 16.36 -25.69
C ALA A 76 -4.21 16.11 -24.18
N VAL A 77 -4.05 17.17 -23.37
CA VAL A 77 -4.00 17.07 -21.90
C VAL A 77 -5.29 16.48 -21.36
N MET A 78 -6.45 17.03 -21.76
CA MET A 78 -7.75 16.57 -21.29
C MET A 78 -8.02 15.12 -21.68
N ALA A 79 -7.76 14.74 -22.93
CA ALA A 79 -7.89 13.36 -23.39
C ALA A 79 -7.00 12.42 -22.58
N LEU A 80 -5.75 12.81 -22.32
CA LEU A 80 -4.81 12.01 -21.55
C LEU A 80 -5.22 11.90 -20.07
N LEU A 81 -5.75 12.97 -19.46
CA LEU A 81 -6.28 12.93 -18.09
C LEU A 81 -7.49 12.02 -17.99
N VAL A 82 -8.40 12.06 -18.96
CA VAL A 82 -9.56 11.14 -19.02
C VAL A 82 -9.06 9.70 -19.14
N VAL A 83 -8.14 9.41 -20.07
CA VAL A 83 -7.56 8.07 -20.23
C VAL A 83 -6.84 7.61 -18.96
N GLN A 84 -6.07 8.49 -18.30
CA GLN A 84 -5.40 8.16 -17.04
C GLN A 84 -6.40 7.91 -15.90
N TYR A 85 -7.42 8.76 -15.76
CA TYR A 85 -8.46 8.61 -14.76
C TYR A 85 -9.21 7.28 -14.95
N TYR A 86 -9.62 6.96 -16.18
CA TYR A 86 -10.27 5.70 -16.48
C TYR A 86 -9.34 4.52 -16.28
N ALA A 87 -8.10 4.55 -16.77
CA ALA A 87 -7.16 3.43 -16.63
C ALA A 87 -6.72 3.18 -15.18
N LEU A 88 -6.67 4.22 -14.34
CA LEU A 88 -6.29 4.11 -12.92
C LEU A 88 -7.50 3.81 -12.02
N GLY A 89 -8.66 4.40 -12.31
CA GLY A 89 -9.87 4.29 -11.49
C GLY A 89 -10.76 3.09 -11.84
N PHE A 90 -10.77 2.67 -13.11
CA PHE A 90 -11.56 1.57 -13.60
C PHE A 90 -10.63 0.59 -14.32
N THR A 91 -10.58 -0.67 -13.87
CA THR A 91 -9.67 -1.72 -14.38
C THR A 91 -9.92 -2.15 -15.84
N ALA A 92 -10.47 -1.27 -16.69
CA ALA A 92 -10.91 -1.52 -18.05
C ALA A 92 -9.77 -1.80 -19.05
N PHE A 93 -8.51 -1.47 -18.73
CA PHE A 93 -7.38 -1.69 -19.62
C PHE A 93 -6.18 -2.29 -18.86
N ARG A 94 -5.38 -3.11 -19.57
CA ARG A 94 -4.05 -3.53 -19.10
C ARG A 94 -3.29 -2.28 -18.69
N ARG A 95 -3.00 -2.13 -17.39
CA ARG A 95 -2.50 -0.89 -16.80
C ARG A 95 -1.25 -0.43 -17.59
N PRO A 96 -1.29 0.73 -18.27
CA PRO A 96 -0.13 1.21 -18.99
C PRO A 96 0.98 1.49 -17.97
N HIS A 97 2.16 0.90 -18.17
CA HIS A 97 3.35 1.14 -17.36
C HIS A 97 3.81 2.58 -17.64
N LEU A 98 3.20 3.55 -16.98
CA LEU A 98 3.57 4.96 -17.05
C LEU A 98 4.85 5.16 -16.21
N GLY A 99 6.02 4.84 -16.78
CA GLY A 99 7.30 5.25 -16.20
C GLY A 99 8.41 4.19 -16.26
N SER A 100 8.99 3.99 -17.45
CA SER A 100 10.31 3.34 -17.60
C SER A 100 11.47 4.34 -17.46
N VAL A 101 11.20 5.63 -17.23
CA VAL A 101 12.21 6.67 -17.03
C VAL A 101 12.34 6.94 -15.54
N GLY A 102 13.47 6.53 -14.96
CA GLY A 102 13.69 6.22 -13.54
C GLY A 102 13.58 7.34 -12.49
N LEU A 103 12.79 8.38 -12.72
CA LEU A 103 12.48 9.41 -11.70
C LEU A 103 11.16 9.17 -10.98
N PHE A 104 10.22 8.45 -11.60
CA PHE A 104 8.91 8.15 -11.02
C PHE A 104 8.49 6.75 -11.43
N GLN A 105 8.96 5.75 -10.68
CA GLN A 105 8.32 4.44 -10.68
C GLN A 105 7.03 4.59 -9.90
N PRO A 106 5.84 4.47 -10.52
CA PRO A 106 4.66 4.13 -9.75
C PRO A 106 4.87 2.68 -9.30
N GLU A 107 5.54 2.47 -8.16
CA GLU A 107 5.29 1.27 -7.38
C GLU A 107 3.76 1.19 -7.25
N GLN A 108 3.24 0.08 -7.75
CA GLN A 108 1.86 -0.12 -8.14
C GLN A 108 0.93 0.47 -7.07
N ILE A 109 0.28 1.60 -7.39
CA ILE A 109 -0.87 2.01 -6.59
C ILE A 109 -1.96 1.03 -6.96
N GLU A 110 -1.99 -0.09 -6.25
CA GLU A 110 -3.08 -1.05 -6.32
C GLU A 110 -4.26 -0.43 -5.59
N PHE A 111 -5.00 0.42 -6.31
CA PHE A 111 -6.42 0.51 -6.04
C PHE A 111 -6.96 -0.88 -6.35
N PHE A 112 -7.42 -1.58 -5.32
CA PHE A 112 -8.21 -2.80 -5.45
C PHE A 112 -9.70 -2.40 -5.43
N PRO A 113 -10.31 -1.88 -6.52
CA PRO A 113 -11.75 -1.96 -6.66
C PRO A 113 -12.08 -3.39 -7.10
N THR A 114 -11.63 -4.40 -6.35
CA THR A 114 -12.22 -5.72 -6.49
C THR A 114 -13.59 -5.61 -5.88
N HIS A 115 -14.64 -5.92 -6.65
CA HIS A 115 -15.97 -6.16 -6.10
C HIS A 115 -15.84 -7.05 -4.85
N PRO A 116 -16.70 -6.86 -3.83
CA PRO A 116 -16.70 -7.74 -2.66
C PRO A 116 -16.71 -9.19 -3.15
N ARG A 117 -15.60 -9.91 -2.94
CA ARG A 117 -15.53 -11.30 -3.36
C ARG A 117 -16.54 -12.04 -2.48
N GLN A 118 -17.53 -12.69 -3.11
CA GLN A 118 -18.52 -13.51 -2.40
C GLN A 118 -17.95 -14.85 -1.91
N GLN A 119 -16.65 -15.09 -2.15
CA GLN A 119 -15.97 -16.28 -1.70
C GLN A 119 -15.88 -16.27 -0.18
N ASP A 120 -16.09 -17.44 0.41
CA ASP A 120 -15.96 -17.62 1.85
C ASP A 120 -14.48 -17.72 2.22
N TRP A 121 -13.93 -16.60 2.66
CA TRP A 121 -12.55 -16.49 3.14
C TRP A 121 -12.41 -16.85 4.61
N LYS A 122 -13.38 -17.51 5.26
CA LYS A 122 -13.25 -18.02 6.64
C LYS A 122 -12.78 -17.00 7.69
N LEU A 123 -12.93 -15.70 7.41
CA LEU A 123 -12.50 -14.61 8.28
C LEU A 123 -13.32 -14.61 9.57
N GLU A 124 -14.60 -14.94 9.44
CA GLU A 124 -15.57 -14.97 10.51
C GLU A 124 -15.29 -16.10 11.49
N GLU A 125 -15.09 -17.32 10.99
CA GLU A 125 -14.71 -18.47 11.81
C GLU A 125 -13.36 -18.26 12.48
N MET A 126 -12.38 -17.71 11.77
CA MET A 126 -11.07 -17.39 12.34
C MET A 126 -11.18 -16.40 13.50
N LEU A 127 -11.94 -15.31 13.32
CA LEU A 127 -12.14 -14.30 14.35
C LEU A 127 -12.92 -14.87 15.54
N ALA A 128 -13.90 -15.74 15.29
CA ALA A 128 -14.65 -16.42 16.34
C ALA A 128 -13.76 -17.32 17.20
N GLU A 129 -12.88 -18.11 16.59
CA GLU A 129 -11.92 -18.98 17.31
C GLU A 129 -10.95 -18.17 18.19
N ILE A 130 -10.39 -17.09 17.64
CA ILE A 130 -9.51 -16.18 18.39
C ILE A 130 -10.27 -15.57 19.58
N THR A 131 -11.52 -15.14 19.35
CA THR A 131 -12.36 -14.51 20.38
C THR A 131 -12.73 -15.50 21.48
N ALA A 132 -13.12 -16.72 21.11
CA ALA A 132 -13.43 -17.81 22.06
C ALA A 132 -12.20 -18.16 22.91
N GLY A 133 -11.02 -18.14 22.30
CA GLY A 133 -9.73 -18.28 22.98
C GLY A 133 -9.52 -17.20 24.06
N PHE A 134 -9.73 -15.94 23.73
CA PHE A 134 -9.58 -14.84 24.69
C PHE A 134 -10.65 -14.76 25.77
N GLN A 135 -11.85 -15.31 25.53
CA GLN A 135 -12.85 -15.47 26.59
C GLN A 135 -12.37 -16.42 27.69
N ARG A 136 -11.57 -17.44 27.33
CA ARG A 136 -11.00 -18.41 28.28
C ARG A 136 -9.75 -17.88 28.97
N ALA A 137 -8.97 -17.01 28.31
CA ALA A 137 -7.74 -16.44 28.84
C ALA A 137 -7.62 -14.94 28.51
N PRO A 138 -8.19 -14.04 29.34
CA PRO A 138 -8.32 -12.62 29.03
C PRO A 138 -7.02 -11.82 29.17
N ALA A 139 -5.92 -12.43 29.64
CA ALA A 139 -4.77 -11.71 30.15
C ALA A 139 -3.99 -10.89 29.09
N GLN A 140 -4.11 -11.19 27.80
CA GLN A 140 -3.43 -10.42 26.73
C GLN A 140 -4.09 -10.62 25.36
N LYS A 141 -4.89 -9.67 24.87
CA LYS A 141 -5.57 -9.77 23.57
C LYS A 141 -4.69 -9.37 22.37
N LYS A 142 -3.52 -9.99 22.20
CA LYS A 142 -2.60 -9.68 21.08
C LYS A 142 -2.42 -10.89 20.17
N VAL A 143 -2.61 -10.65 18.88
CA VAL A 143 -2.44 -11.64 17.81
C VAL A 143 -1.43 -11.10 16.80
N VAL A 144 -0.45 -11.93 16.44
CA VAL A 144 0.54 -11.61 15.41
C VAL A 144 0.20 -12.36 14.13
N LEU A 145 0.13 -11.64 13.02
CA LEU A 145 -0.05 -12.24 11.70
C LEU A 145 1.33 -12.42 11.08
N GLY A 146 1.77 -13.66 10.93
CA GLY A 146 3.00 -14.00 10.21
C GLY A 146 2.80 -14.06 8.70
N CYS A 147 1.84 -13.31 8.18
CA CYS A 147 1.54 -13.20 6.75
C CYS A 147 0.98 -11.81 6.45
N ASN A 148 1.21 -11.36 5.21
CA ASN A 148 0.64 -10.12 4.68
C ASN A 148 -0.19 -10.45 3.43
N HIS A 149 -1.22 -11.26 3.63
CA HIS A 149 -2.14 -11.64 2.57
C HIS A 149 -3.15 -10.49 2.33
N PRO A 150 -3.59 -10.23 1.08
CA PRO A 150 -4.57 -9.17 0.80
C PRO A 150 -5.84 -9.23 1.66
N ILE A 151 -6.26 -10.46 2.03
CA ILE A 151 -7.41 -10.70 2.90
C ILE A 151 -6.99 -10.90 4.36
N TYR A 152 -5.87 -11.58 4.63
CA TYR A 152 -5.39 -11.88 5.97
C TYR A 152 -4.18 -11.02 6.32
N ASN A 153 -4.45 -9.76 6.67
CA ASN A 153 -3.45 -8.80 7.14
C ASN A 153 -3.93 -8.12 8.42
N GLY A 154 -3.00 -7.50 9.15
CA GLY A 154 -3.28 -6.87 10.44
C GLY A 154 -4.35 -5.77 10.36
N ASN A 155 -4.45 -5.06 9.25
CA ASN A 155 -5.44 -3.99 9.08
C ASN A 155 -6.86 -4.54 8.96
N THR A 156 -7.06 -5.60 8.17
CA THR A 156 -8.38 -6.26 8.03
C THR A 156 -8.89 -6.76 9.38
N PHE A 157 -8.06 -7.49 10.13
CA PHE A 157 -8.47 -8.02 11.43
C PHE A 157 -8.64 -6.92 12.49
N THR A 158 -7.81 -5.88 12.47
CA THR A 158 -7.99 -4.72 13.35
C THR A 158 -9.32 -4.01 13.07
N TYR A 159 -9.66 -3.82 11.79
CA TYR A 159 -10.95 -3.28 11.39
C TYR A 159 -12.12 -4.14 11.91
N LEU A 160 -12.07 -5.46 11.69
CA LEU A 160 -13.12 -6.38 12.16
C LEU A 160 -13.24 -6.40 13.70
N SER A 161 -12.11 -6.38 14.40
CA SER A 161 -12.04 -6.31 15.87
C SER A 161 -12.72 -5.05 16.40
N ASN A 162 -12.44 -3.90 15.78
CA ASN A 162 -13.02 -2.61 16.16
C ASN A 162 -14.51 -2.55 15.81
N ALA A 163 -14.90 -2.97 14.60
CA ALA A 163 -16.29 -3.00 14.17
C ALA A 163 -17.18 -3.85 15.09
N ARG A 164 -16.60 -4.83 15.78
CA ARG A 164 -17.28 -5.74 16.71
C ARG A 164 -16.99 -5.48 18.18
N ASN A 165 -16.27 -4.41 18.50
CA ASN A 165 -15.89 -4.06 19.88
C ASN A 165 -15.19 -5.20 20.65
N LEU A 166 -14.36 -6.01 19.98
CA LEU A 166 -13.69 -7.16 20.61
C LEU A 166 -12.48 -6.75 21.46
N GLY A 167 -11.88 -5.59 21.14
CA GLY A 167 -10.69 -5.06 21.81
C GLY A 167 -9.45 -5.94 21.61
N ILE A 168 -9.41 -6.73 20.53
CA ILE A 168 -8.26 -7.56 20.16
C ILE A 168 -7.32 -6.74 19.28
N ARG A 169 -6.03 -6.72 19.62
CA ARG A 169 -4.99 -6.05 18.85
C ARG A 169 -4.33 -7.03 17.90
N PHE A 170 -4.40 -6.72 16.62
CA PHE A 170 -3.73 -7.49 15.57
C PHE A 170 -2.49 -6.73 15.09
N ILE A 171 -1.39 -7.44 14.91
CA ILE A 171 -0.12 -6.87 14.43
C ILE A 171 0.39 -7.71 13.26
N GLY A 172 0.56 -7.09 12.10
CA GLY A 172 1.26 -7.72 10.98
C GLY A 172 2.76 -7.81 11.28
N ALA A 173 3.34 -9.01 11.11
CA ALA A 173 4.76 -9.25 11.33
C ALA A 173 5.66 -8.36 10.45
N GLU A 174 5.16 -7.94 9.28
CA GLU A 174 5.80 -7.03 8.34
C GLU A 174 6.00 -5.61 8.90
N TYR A 175 5.16 -5.17 9.83
CA TYR A 175 5.24 -3.85 10.47
C TYR A 175 6.01 -3.86 11.79
N ALA A 176 6.38 -5.04 12.29
CA ALA A 176 7.23 -5.14 13.47
C ALA A 176 8.69 -4.83 13.10
N LEU A 177 9.35 -4.00 13.91
CA LEU A 177 10.80 -3.77 13.83
C LEU A 177 11.59 -5.08 13.91
N ASP A 178 11.09 -6.01 14.73
CA ASP A 178 11.56 -7.38 14.84
C ASP A 178 10.36 -8.34 14.85
N SER A 179 10.13 -8.97 13.69
CA SER A 179 9.04 -9.94 13.48
C SER A 179 9.18 -11.18 14.38
N VAL A 180 10.41 -11.60 14.67
CA VAL A 180 10.69 -12.78 15.51
C VAL A 180 10.39 -12.47 16.96
N GLN A 181 10.84 -11.31 17.44
CA GLN A 181 10.52 -10.85 18.78
C GLN A 181 9.02 -10.65 18.95
N ALA A 182 8.35 -10.03 17.96
CA ALA A 182 6.90 -9.83 18.02
C ALA A 182 6.13 -11.15 18.12
N ALA A 183 6.53 -12.17 17.35
CA ALA A 183 5.92 -13.49 17.38
C ALA A 183 6.19 -14.24 18.70
N THR A 184 7.42 -14.17 19.23
CA THR A 184 7.83 -14.91 20.43
C THR A 184 7.57 -14.17 21.75
N ASP A 185 7.15 -12.91 21.69
CA ASP A 185 6.83 -12.07 22.85
C ASP A 185 5.87 -12.81 23.81
N ALA A 186 6.15 -12.73 25.10
CA ALA A 186 5.27 -13.24 26.15
C ALA A 186 3.84 -12.71 25.99
N THR A 187 3.69 -11.47 25.51
CA THR A 187 2.39 -10.82 25.29
C THR A 187 1.61 -11.32 24.08
N THR A 188 2.22 -12.08 23.18
CA THR A 188 1.55 -12.63 21.99
C THR A 188 0.85 -13.94 22.37
N SER A 189 -0.47 -14.00 22.23
CA SER A 189 -1.26 -15.20 22.59
C SER A 189 -1.52 -16.11 21.41
N TYR A 190 -1.74 -15.52 20.23
CA TYR A 190 -2.00 -16.26 19.00
C TYR A 190 -1.13 -15.77 17.85
N ILE A 191 -0.82 -16.69 16.95
CA ILE A 191 -0.09 -16.42 15.72
C ILE A 191 -0.87 -17.03 14.55
N LEU A 192 -1.15 -16.21 13.55
CA LEU A 192 -1.84 -16.62 12.33
C LEU A 192 -0.82 -16.72 11.18
N LEU A 193 -0.72 -17.89 10.56
CA LEU A 193 0.26 -18.21 9.52
C LEU A 193 -0.44 -18.67 8.24
N VAL A 194 0.06 -18.23 7.09
CA VAL A 194 -0.30 -18.76 5.77
C VAL A 194 0.80 -19.74 5.36
N GLU A 195 0.45 -21.00 5.08
CA GLU A 195 1.42 -22.09 4.92
C GLU A 195 2.09 -22.12 3.54
N ALA A 196 1.40 -21.68 2.49
CA ALA A 196 1.83 -21.87 1.10
C ALA A 196 2.35 -20.60 0.41
N ALA A 197 1.88 -19.41 0.80
CA ALA A 197 2.35 -18.15 0.25
C ALA A 197 2.90 -17.21 1.30
N LEU A 198 4.15 -16.85 1.09
CA LEU A 198 4.86 -15.85 1.85
C LEU A 198 4.89 -14.57 1.00
N SER A 199 3.69 -14.09 0.66
CA SER A 199 3.46 -12.79 0.02
C SER A 199 3.74 -11.67 1.01
N PHE A 200 4.99 -11.58 1.46
CA PHE A 200 5.46 -10.49 2.30
C PHE A 200 5.89 -9.31 1.43
N PHE A 201 5.68 -8.09 1.91
CA PHE A 201 6.41 -6.94 1.38
C PHE A 201 7.92 -7.17 1.58
N ASP A 202 8.71 -7.00 0.52
CA ASP A 202 10.11 -7.47 0.40
C ASP A 202 11.04 -7.07 1.54
N GLY A 203 10.79 -5.95 2.23
CA GLY A 203 11.69 -5.40 3.24
C GLY A 203 11.92 -6.30 4.47
N ASN A 204 10.94 -7.13 4.87
CA ASN A 204 11.00 -7.93 6.11
C ASN A 204 10.74 -9.42 5.90
N ARG A 205 10.73 -9.88 4.63
CA ARG A 205 10.39 -11.26 4.26
C ARG A 205 11.22 -12.31 5.00
N ALA A 206 12.54 -12.14 5.07
CA ALA A 206 13.43 -13.11 5.72
C ALA A 206 13.16 -13.25 7.23
N ARG A 207 12.90 -12.13 7.93
CA ARG A 207 12.58 -12.13 9.36
C ARG A 207 11.19 -12.67 9.65
N ALA A 208 10.23 -12.37 8.79
CA ALA A 208 8.88 -12.93 8.92
C ALA A 208 8.92 -14.46 8.73
N LEU A 209 9.68 -14.94 7.74
CA LEU A 209 9.98 -16.36 7.53
C LEU A 209 10.63 -17.01 8.75
N GLU A 210 11.66 -16.38 9.32
CA GLU A 210 12.30 -16.86 10.54
C GLU A 210 11.30 -16.96 11.70
N ALA A 211 10.41 -15.97 11.86
CA ALA A 211 9.38 -16.00 12.88
C ALA A 211 8.41 -17.17 12.68
N VAL A 212 7.94 -17.41 11.44
CA VAL A 212 7.10 -18.55 11.06
C VAL A 212 7.78 -19.88 11.41
N GLU A 213 9.04 -20.06 11.01
CA GLU A 213 9.78 -21.30 11.28
C GLU A 213 10.06 -21.51 12.76
N ARG A 214 10.32 -20.44 13.52
CA ARG A 214 10.53 -20.53 14.96
C ARG A 214 9.26 -20.97 15.70
N VAL A 215 8.10 -20.50 15.25
CA VAL A 215 6.80 -20.94 15.80
C VAL A 215 6.54 -22.41 15.47
N ARG A 216 6.84 -22.85 14.25
CA ARG A 216 6.68 -24.26 13.82
C ARG A 216 7.59 -25.22 14.59
N THR A 217 8.82 -24.81 14.84
CA THR A 217 9.84 -25.64 15.51
C THR A 217 9.72 -25.66 17.03
N GLN A 218 8.81 -24.87 17.62
CA GLN A 218 8.60 -24.79 19.07
C GLN A 218 7.17 -25.19 19.49
N PRO A 219 6.77 -26.47 19.29
CA PRO A 219 5.42 -26.94 19.61
C PRO A 219 5.10 -26.89 21.11
N SER A 220 6.11 -26.80 21.97
CA SER A 220 5.96 -26.60 23.42
C SER A 220 5.49 -25.18 23.78
N GLN A 221 5.73 -24.19 22.91
CA GLN A 221 5.31 -22.81 23.12
C GLN A 221 4.06 -22.45 22.33
N PHE A 222 3.88 -23.04 21.15
CA PHE A 222 2.74 -22.77 20.28
C PHE A 222 2.14 -24.08 19.76
N LYS A 223 0.88 -24.32 20.12
CA LYS A 223 0.10 -25.46 19.64
C LYS A 223 -0.77 -25.02 18.47
N ARG A 224 -0.78 -25.83 17.41
CA ARG A 224 -1.74 -25.67 16.32
C ARG A 224 -3.15 -25.88 16.85
N LEU A 225 -4.02 -24.89 16.64
CA LEU A 225 -5.42 -24.95 17.09
C LEU A 225 -6.34 -25.36 15.94
N ILE A 226 -6.30 -24.60 14.84
CA ILE A 226 -7.17 -24.82 13.68
C ILE A 226 -6.44 -24.44 12.40
N SER A 227 -6.82 -25.08 11.30
CA SER A 227 -6.36 -24.78 9.95
C SER A 227 -7.55 -24.73 8.99
N PHE A 228 -7.52 -23.80 8.05
CA PHE A 228 -8.51 -23.66 6.99
C PHE A 228 -7.83 -23.64 5.63
N ASP A 229 -8.41 -24.32 4.66
CA ASP A 229 -8.07 -24.14 3.25
C ASP A 229 -8.91 -22.96 2.72
N VAL A 230 -8.26 -22.02 2.02
CA VAL A 230 -8.88 -20.79 1.52
C VAL A 230 -9.03 -20.79 -0.01
N PRO A 231 -9.90 -19.94 -0.59
CA PRO A 231 -10.27 -20.01 -2.01
C PRO A 231 -9.15 -19.89 -3.05
N ASP A 232 -7.98 -19.37 -2.67
CA ASP A 232 -6.78 -19.30 -3.52
C ASP A 232 -5.89 -20.56 -3.46
N GLY A 233 -6.33 -21.58 -2.72
CA GLY A 233 -5.60 -22.84 -2.52
C GLY A 233 -4.54 -22.77 -1.43
N GLU A 234 -4.43 -21.63 -0.73
CA GLU A 234 -3.56 -21.50 0.43
C GLU A 234 -4.20 -22.15 1.66
N ARG A 235 -3.36 -22.47 2.64
CA ARG A 235 -3.80 -22.96 3.94
C ARG A 235 -3.41 -21.98 5.02
N ILE A 236 -4.36 -21.65 5.89
CA ILE A 236 -4.17 -20.69 6.97
C ILE A 236 -4.33 -21.41 8.30
N THR A 237 -3.33 -21.29 9.14
CA THR A 237 -3.23 -22.01 10.40
C THR A 237 -3.09 -21.05 11.56
N LEU A 238 -3.94 -21.23 12.57
CA LEU A 238 -3.89 -20.54 13.84
C LEU A 238 -3.10 -21.36 14.86
N TYR A 239 -2.10 -20.73 15.44
CA TYR A 239 -1.31 -21.25 16.54
C TYR A 239 -1.65 -20.46 17.80
N GLY A 240 -1.81 -21.13 18.93
CA GLY A 240 -2.02 -20.49 20.24
C GLY A 240 -1.03 -21.02 21.26
N LYS A 241 -0.74 -20.22 22.28
CA LYS A 241 -0.01 -20.72 23.45
C LYS A 241 -0.86 -21.75 24.21
N PRO A 242 -0.25 -22.81 24.76
CA PRO A 242 -0.93 -23.84 25.52
C PRO A 242 -1.59 -23.30 26.80
#